data_AF-A0A842XZI4-F1
#
_entry.id   AF-A0A842XZI4-F1
#
_cell.length_a   1.000
_cell.length_b   1.000
_cell.length_c   1.000
_cell.angle_alpha   90.00
_cell.angle_beta   90.00
_cell.angle_gamma   90.00
#
_symmetry.space_group_name_H-M   'P 1'
#
loop_
_entity.id
_entity.type
_entity.pdbx_description
1 polymer ?
#
loop_
_entity_poly.entity_id
_entity_poly.type
_entity_poly.pdbx_seq_one_letter_code
_entity_poly.pdbx_strand_id
1 'polypeptide(L)'
;MNKWKAFALVMIGILILVVGVSFYHFETLLFQLNEDEEAFAIDSAKNGLSTELEGYDYNITSAEHGRKISTPTGEKKVVMVIFNRGNVTFTALVDMESGDVLRKSSMEYIGWMAEYQNTKYQNRMHWLYRW
;
A
#
# COMPACT_ATOMS: atom_id res chain seq x y z
N MET A 1 -34.07 12.35 34.45
CA MET A 1 -33.56 11.69 33.23
C MET A 1 -33.11 10.28 33.58
N ASN A 2 -33.49 9.26 32.83
CA ASN A 2 -33.24 7.86 33.19
C ASN A 2 -31.73 7.55 33.12
N LYS A 3 -31.13 6.89 34.12
CA LYS A 3 -29.67 6.68 34.21
C LYS A 3 -29.09 5.99 32.95
N TRP A 4 -29.87 5.09 32.37
CA TRP A 4 -29.56 4.41 31.10
C TRP A 4 -29.52 5.34 29.88
N LYS A 5 -30.38 6.36 29.83
CA LYS A 5 -30.36 7.37 28.75
C LYS A 5 -29.14 8.29 28.83
N ALA A 6 -28.72 8.64 30.05
CA ALA A 6 -27.51 9.43 30.26
C ALA A 6 -26.25 8.64 29.84
N PHE A 7 -26.19 7.35 30.17
CA PHE A 7 -25.08 6.48 29.78
C PHE A 7 -24.97 6.32 28.25
N ALA A 8 -26.10 6.13 27.57
CA ALA A 8 -26.12 6.04 26.10
C ALA A 8 -25.62 7.34 25.43
N LEU A 9 -26.01 8.51 25.95
CA LEU A 9 -25.55 9.81 25.45
C LEU A 9 -24.04 9.99 25.60
N VAL A 10 -23.46 9.57 26.73
CA VAL A 10 -22.01 9.62 26.96
C VAL A 10 -21.28 8.71 25.99
N MET A 11 -21.76 7.48 25.78
CA MET A 11 -21.16 6.54 24.83
C MET A 11 -21.16 7.08 23.40
N ILE A 12 -22.27 7.67 22.96
CA ILE A 12 -22.37 8.30 21.63
C ILE A 12 -21.39 9.48 21.51
N GLY A 13 -21.30 10.32 22.54
CA GLY A 13 -20.36 11.44 22.58
C GLY A 13 -18.91 11.00 22.45
N ILE A 14 -18.51 9.94 23.17
CA ILE A 14 -17.16 9.36 23.06
C ILE A 14 -16.93 8.82 21.64
N LEU A 15 -17.92 8.14 21.06
CA LEU A 15 -17.79 7.54 19.73
C LEU A 15 -17.58 8.62 18.66
N ILE A 16 -18.32 9.74 18.74
CA ILE A 16 -18.15 10.89 17.85
C ILE A 16 -16.75 11.50 18.01
N LEU A 17 -16.26 11.65 19.25
CA LEU A 17 -14.92 12.18 19.50
C LEU A 17 -13.82 11.27 18.93
N VAL A 18 -13.93 9.95 19.10
CA VAL A 18 -12.95 8.98 18.58
C VAL A 18 -12.92 9.00 17.06
N VAL A 19 -14.09 9.04 16.41
CA VAL A 19 -14.19 9.10 14.95
C VAL A 19 -13.63 10.42 14.43
N GLY A 20 -13.98 11.54 15.07
CA GLY A 20 -13.50 12.87 14.69
C GLY A 20 -11.97 13.01 14.80
N VAL A 21 -11.39 12.57 15.92
CA VAL A 21 -9.93 12.60 16.12
C VAL A 21 -9.21 11.70 15.12
N SER A 22 -9.72 10.49 14.88
CA SER A 22 -9.14 9.57 13.91
C SER A 22 -9.13 10.17 12.51
N PHE A 23 -10.26 10.76 12.10
CA PHE A 23 -10.40 11.38 10.77
C PHE A 23 -9.44 12.56 10.59
N TYR A 24 -9.36 13.46 11.57
CA TYR A 24 -8.44 14.60 11.53
C TYR A 24 -6.97 14.17 11.48
N HIS A 25 -6.62 13.11 12.20
CA HIS A 25 -5.27 12.58 12.19
C HIS A 25 -4.87 12.00 10.81
N PHE A 26 -5.79 11.34 10.11
CA PHE A 26 -5.54 10.82 8.76
C PHE A 26 -5.30 11.94 7.75
N GLU A 27 -6.10 13.02 7.77
CA GLU A 27 -5.89 14.17 6.86
C GLU A 27 -4.55 14.85 7.07
N THR A 28 -4.11 15.02 8.33
CA THR A 28 -2.81 15.66 8.61
C THR A 28 -1.59 14.89 8.12
N LEU A 29 -1.76 13.58 7.86
CA LEU A 29 -0.70 12.71 7.37
C LEU A 29 -0.69 12.61 5.84
N LEU A 30 -1.68 13.16 5.15
CA LEU A 30 -1.73 13.19 3.69
C LEU A 30 -1.31 14.57 3.18
N PHE A 31 -0.64 14.59 2.03
CA PHE A 31 -0.40 15.82 1.29
C PHE A 31 -0.78 15.60 -0.17
N GLN A 32 -1.38 16.60 -0.79
CA GLN A 32 -1.74 16.55 -2.19
C GLN A 32 -0.47 16.70 -3.03
N LEU A 33 -0.32 15.88 -4.05
CA LEU A 33 0.79 15.94 -4.99
C LEU A 33 0.49 16.94 -6.10
N ASN A 34 1.50 17.69 -6.52
CA ASN A 34 1.44 18.41 -7.79
C ASN A 34 1.96 17.55 -8.95
N GLU A 35 1.82 18.03 -10.19
CA GLU A 35 2.24 17.29 -11.39
C GLU A 35 3.75 17.00 -11.40
N ASP A 36 4.58 17.93 -10.90
CA ASP A 36 6.04 17.78 -10.85
C ASP A 36 6.47 16.70 -9.83
N GLU A 37 5.84 16.68 -8.66
CA GLU A 37 6.07 15.71 -7.59
C GLU A 37 5.58 14.32 -8.00
N GLU A 38 4.44 14.24 -8.70
CA GLU A 38 3.97 13.00 -9.29
C GLU A 38 4.96 12.46 -10.33
N ALA A 39 5.42 13.31 -11.25
CA ALA A 39 6.40 12.93 -12.25
C ALA A 39 7.73 12.48 -11.62
N PHE A 40 8.21 13.19 -10.60
CA PHE A 40 9.41 12.84 -9.84
C PHE A 40 9.28 11.48 -9.14
N ALA A 41 8.14 11.21 -8.49
CA ALA A 41 7.90 9.94 -7.84
C ALA A 41 7.89 8.78 -8.85
N ILE A 42 7.24 8.97 -10.00
CA ILE A 42 7.18 7.98 -11.07
C ILE A 42 8.57 7.69 -11.64
N ASP A 43 9.37 8.73 -11.92
CA ASP A 43 10.72 8.56 -12.48
C ASP A 43 11.65 7.86 -11.49
N SER A 44 11.60 8.28 -10.23
CA SER A 44 12.33 7.67 -9.12
C SER A 44 11.96 6.19 -8.96
N ALA A 45 10.67 5.86 -9.02
CA ALA A 45 10.20 4.48 -8.94
C ALA A 45 10.64 3.64 -10.15
N LYS A 46 10.61 4.21 -11.37
CA LYS A 46 11.11 3.54 -12.58
C LYS A 46 12.59 3.23 -12.48
N ASN A 47 13.39 4.20 -12.04
CA ASN A 47 14.84 4.03 -11.87
C ASN A 47 15.15 3.01 -10.78
N GLY A 48 14.44 3.05 -9.65
CA GLY A 48 14.63 2.12 -8.54
C GLY A 48 14.16 0.69 -8.81
N LEU A 49 13.27 0.49 -9.79
CA LEU A 49 12.76 -0.82 -10.22
C LEU A 49 13.18 -1.18 -11.66
N SER A 50 14.24 -0.54 -12.19
CA SER A 50 14.60 -0.70 -13.61
C SER A 50 14.87 -2.15 -14.00
N THR A 51 15.46 -2.92 -13.09
CA THR A 51 15.82 -4.34 -13.29
C THR A 51 14.57 -5.23 -13.32
N GLU A 52 13.56 -4.90 -12.52
CA GLU A 52 12.30 -5.66 -12.42
C GLU A 52 11.31 -5.32 -13.53
N LEU A 53 11.36 -4.07 -14.01
CA LEU A 53 10.49 -3.54 -15.06
C LEU A 53 11.05 -3.79 -16.47
N GLU A 54 12.25 -4.34 -16.58
CA GLU A 54 12.98 -4.50 -17.84
C GLU A 54 12.16 -5.22 -18.91
N GLY A 55 12.04 -4.58 -20.08
CA GLY A 55 11.50 -5.18 -21.30
C GLY A 55 9.97 -5.21 -21.41
N TYR A 56 9.24 -4.56 -20.51
CA TYR A 56 7.78 -4.62 -20.49
C TYR A 56 7.11 -3.26 -20.26
N ASP A 57 6.03 -3.03 -21.01
CA ASP A 57 5.17 -1.86 -20.81
C ASP A 57 4.21 -2.11 -19.63
N TYR A 58 4.51 -1.48 -18.50
CA TYR A 58 3.61 -1.41 -17.35
C TYR A 58 2.72 -0.17 -17.46
N ASN A 59 1.46 -0.31 -17.06
CA ASN A 59 0.62 0.85 -16.76
C ASN A 59 1.04 1.42 -15.41
N ILE A 60 1.43 2.68 -15.38
CA ILE A 60 2.02 3.31 -14.19
C ILE A 60 1.04 4.34 -13.66
N THR A 61 0.75 4.24 -12.36
CA THR A 61 -0.14 5.17 -11.68
C THR A 61 0.49 5.54 -10.34
N SER A 62 0.56 6.84 -10.04
CA SER A 62 0.89 7.30 -8.70
C SER A 62 -0.38 7.38 -7.83
N ALA A 63 -0.24 7.38 -6.52
CA ALA A 63 -1.32 7.78 -5.64
C ALA A 63 -1.54 9.30 -5.74
N GLU A 64 -2.79 9.76 -5.79
CA GLU A 64 -3.14 11.19 -5.83
C GLU A 64 -2.63 11.98 -4.60
N HIS A 65 -2.41 11.28 -3.49
CA HIS A 65 -1.92 11.84 -2.24
C HIS A 65 -0.64 11.13 -1.81
N GLY A 66 0.36 11.92 -1.43
CA GLY A 66 1.52 11.45 -0.70
C GLY A 66 1.20 11.33 0.79
N ARG A 67 2.04 10.60 1.52
CA ARG A 67 1.90 10.36 2.95
C ARG A 67 3.14 10.83 3.71
N LYS A 68 2.91 11.45 4.86
CA LYS A 68 3.92 11.77 5.85
C LYS A 68 4.02 10.62 6.85
N ILE A 69 5.22 10.09 7.04
CA ILE A 69 5.50 9.00 7.97
C ILE A 69 6.53 9.50 8.97
N SER A 70 6.21 9.38 10.26
CA SER A 70 7.16 9.64 11.34
C SER A 70 8.19 8.52 11.41
N THR A 71 9.45 8.87 11.23
CA THR A 71 10.61 7.99 11.40
C THR A 71 11.44 8.44 12.62
N PRO A 72 12.34 7.60 13.16
CA PRO A 72 13.21 8.00 14.27
C PRO A 72 14.09 9.22 13.96
N THR A 73 14.36 9.48 12.69
CA THR A 73 15.18 10.59 12.21
C THR A 73 14.39 11.83 11.82
N GLY A 74 13.05 11.79 11.89
CA GLY A 74 12.17 12.89 11.50
C GLY A 74 10.96 12.44 10.67
N GLU A 75 10.18 13.41 10.20
CA GLU A 75 9.06 13.17 9.29
C GLU A 75 9.58 12.98 7.87
N LYS A 76 9.21 11.86 7.23
CA LYS A 76 9.52 11.59 5.82
C LYS A 76 8.26 11.68 4.97
N LYS A 77 8.36 12.31 3.81
CA LYS A 77 7.30 12.32 2.80
C LYS A 77 7.53 11.17 1.85
N VAL A 78 6.49 10.37 1.64
CA VAL A 78 6.56 9.22 0.74
C VAL A 78 5.38 9.19 -0.21
N VAL A 79 5.59 8.60 -1.39
CA VAL A 79 4.55 8.42 -2.40
C VAL A 79 4.52 6.98 -2.85
N MET A 80 3.31 6.44 -2.99
CA MET A 80 3.11 5.11 -3.55
C MET A 80 2.98 5.21 -5.07
N VAL A 81 3.78 4.42 -5.79
CA VAL A 81 3.68 4.24 -7.24
C VAL A 81 3.35 2.80 -7.54
N ILE A 82 2.36 2.58 -8.40
CA ILE A 82 1.85 1.26 -8.78
C ILE A 82 2.15 1.03 -10.25
N PHE A 83 2.77 -0.11 -10.55
CA PHE A 83 3.04 -0.59 -11.89
C PHE A 83 2.19 -1.83 -12.12
N ASN A 84 1.26 -1.78 -13.06
CA ASN A 84 0.36 -2.89 -13.32
C ASN A 84 0.54 -3.41 -14.75
N ARG A 85 0.66 -4.73 -14.89
CA ARG A 85 0.72 -5.41 -16.18
C ARG A 85 0.04 -6.76 -16.10
N GLY A 86 -1.14 -6.84 -16.71
CA GLY A 86 -1.91 -8.08 -16.80
C GLY A 86 -2.25 -8.63 -15.41
N ASN A 87 -1.51 -9.65 -14.99
CA ASN A 87 -1.66 -10.28 -13.69
C ASN A 87 -0.57 -9.92 -12.67
N VAL A 88 0.42 -9.11 -13.04
CA VAL A 88 1.51 -8.69 -12.15
C VAL A 88 1.33 -7.23 -11.77
N THR A 89 1.35 -6.95 -10.47
CA THR A 89 1.36 -5.60 -9.92
C THR A 89 2.61 -5.41 -9.07
N PHE A 90 3.43 -4.42 -9.41
CA PHE A 90 4.48 -3.93 -8.52
C PHE A 90 4.03 -2.66 -7.82
N THR A 91 4.44 -2.50 -6.58
CA THR A 91 4.16 -1.32 -5.79
C THR A 91 5.47 -0.84 -5.17
N ALA A 92 5.82 0.41 -5.45
CA ALA A 92 6.97 1.11 -4.88
C ALA A 92 6.49 2.17 -3.90
N LEU A 93 7.20 2.31 -2.78
CA LEU A 93 7.07 3.44 -1.87
C LEU A 93 8.35 4.28 -2.00
N VAL A 94 8.21 5.47 -2.58
CA VAL A 94 9.30 6.39 -2.91
C VAL A 94 9.45 7.43 -1.80
N ASP A 95 10.68 7.69 -1.36
CA ASP A 95 11.04 8.84 -0.55
C ASP A 95 11.08 10.09 -1.43
N MET A 96 10.26 11.09 -1.12
CA MET A 96 10.18 12.31 -1.93
C MET A 96 11.37 13.25 -1.76
N GLU A 97 12.19 13.07 -0.72
CA GLU A 97 13.39 13.89 -0.51
C GLU A 97 14.60 13.36 -1.26
N SER A 98 14.82 12.03 -1.24
CA SER A 98 15.97 11.40 -1.88
C SER A 98 15.68 10.75 -3.23
N GLY A 99 14.42 10.44 -3.53
CA GLY A 99 14.03 9.61 -4.67
C GLY A 99 14.25 8.11 -4.46
N ASP A 100 14.65 7.68 -3.26
CA ASP A 100 14.91 6.27 -2.99
C ASP A 100 13.62 5.46 -2.88
N VAL A 101 13.61 4.25 -3.44
CA VAL A 101 12.54 3.28 -3.22
C VAL A 101 12.74 2.60 -1.87
N LEU A 102 12.02 3.07 -0.85
CA LEU A 102 12.11 2.57 0.53
C LEU A 102 11.49 1.18 0.69
N ARG A 103 10.46 0.87 -0.11
CA ARG A 103 9.80 -0.43 -0.09
C ARG A 103 9.32 -0.79 -1.48
N LYS A 104 9.51 -2.04 -1.86
CA LYS A 104 8.89 -2.65 -3.03
C LYS A 104 8.10 -3.89 -2.64
N SER A 105 7.00 -4.12 -3.35
CA SER A 105 6.18 -5.32 -3.24
C SER A 105 5.75 -5.74 -4.64
N SER A 106 5.73 -7.04 -4.90
CA SER A 106 5.17 -7.63 -6.11
C SER A 106 4.00 -8.52 -5.75
N MET A 107 2.94 -8.44 -6.52
CA MET A 107 1.79 -9.32 -6.41
C MET A 107 1.49 -9.89 -7.78
N GLU A 108 1.56 -11.22 -7.88
CA GLU A 108 1.20 -11.94 -9.09
C GLU A 108 -0.13 -12.65 -8.85
N TYR A 109 -1.14 -12.29 -9.63
CA TYR A 109 -2.41 -12.98 -9.63
C TYR A 109 -2.31 -14.24 -10.50
N ILE A 110 -2.24 -15.38 -9.85
CA ILE A 110 -2.40 -16.67 -10.51
C ILE A 110 -3.90 -16.98 -10.45
N GLY A 111 -4.58 -16.97 -11.60
CA GLY A 111 -6.03 -17.15 -11.66
C GLY A 111 -6.51 -18.36 -10.84
N TRP A 112 -7.70 -18.26 -10.24
CA TRP A 112 -8.23 -19.21 -9.26
C TRP A 112 -8.13 -20.70 -9.65
N MET A 113 -8.20 -21.03 -10.94
CA MET A 113 -8.03 -22.42 -11.43
C MET A 113 -6.60 -22.95 -11.35
N ALA A 114 -5.59 -22.11 -11.52
CA ALA A 114 -4.19 -22.52 -11.40
C ALA A 114 -3.79 -22.72 -9.93
N GLU A 115 -4.35 -21.93 -9.01
CA GLU A 115 -4.20 -22.13 -7.56
C GLU A 115 -4.85 -23.44 -7.07
N TYR A 116 -6.02 -23.78 -7.62
CA TYR A 116 -6.69 -25.07 -7.37
C TYR A 116 -5.89 -26.28 -7.87
N GLN A 117 -5.21 -26.16 -9.01
CA GLN A 117 -4.34 -27.23 -9.49
C GLN A 117 -3.11 -27.39 -8.60
N ASN A 118 -2.45 -26.30 -8.20
CA ASN A 118 -1.23 -26.36 -7.40
C ASN A 118 -1.47 -27.01 -6.02
N THR A 119 -2.58 -26.68 -5.36
CA THR A 119 -3.01 -27.31 -4.10
C THR A 119 -3.37 -28.79 -4.26
N LYS A 120 -3.99 -29.20 -5.37
CA LYS A 120 -4.36 -30.60 -5.64
C LYS A 120 -3.16 -31.50 -6.00
N TYR A 121 -2.05 -30.93 -6.49
CA TYR A 121 -0.85 -31.68 -6.85
C TYR A 121 0.23 -31.65 -5.76
N GLN A 122 0.39 -30.56 -5.00
CA GLN A 122 1.30 -30.54 -3.83
C GLN A 122 0.90 -31.57 -2.76
N ASN A 123 -0.40 -31.76 -2.53
CA ASN A 123 -0.90 -32.74 -1.56
C ASN A 123 -0.71 -34.22 -2.01
N ARG A 124 -0.33 -34.44 -3.28
CA ARG A 124 0.00 -35.78 -3.81
C ARG A 124 1.50 -36.09 -3.83
N MET A 125 2.38 -35.09 -3.71
CA MET A 125 3.83 -35.28 -3.69
C MET A 125 4.40 -35.55 -2.28
N HIS A 126 3.62 -35.32 -1.21
CA HIS A 126 4.08 -35.48 0.17
C HIS A 126 4.23 -36.94 0.64
N TRP A 127 3.91 -37.92 -0.22
CA TRP A 127 3.97 -39.36 0.09
C TRP A 127 5.15 -40.11 -0.55
N LEU A 128 5.98 -39.45 -1.37
CA LEU A 128 6.96 -40.13 -2.24
C LEU A 128 8.44 -39.83 -2.00
N TYR A 129 8.83 -39.22 -0.86
CA TYR A 129 10.23 -39.22 -0.44
C TYR A 129 10.38 -39.66 1.01
N ARG A 130 10.40 -40.98 1.18
CA ARG A 130 11.02 -41.65 2.33
C ARG A 130 11.69 -42.93 1.84
N TRP A 131 12.95 -42.81 1.43
CA TRP A 131 13.98 -43.86 1.45
C TRP A 131 15.33 -43.17 1.62
#